data_AF-A0A7Z9CTN2-F1
#
_entry.id   AF-A0A7Z9CTN2-F1
#
_cell.length_a   1.000
_cell.length_b   1.000
_cell.length_c   1.000
_cell.angle_alpha   90.00
_cell.angle_beta   90.00
_cell.angle_gamma   90.00
#
_symmetry.space_group_name_H-M   'P 1'
#
loop_
_entity.id
_entity.type
_entity.pdbx_description
1 polymer ?
#
loop_
_entity_poly.entity_id
_entity_poly.type
_entity_poly.pdbx_seq_one_letter_code
_entity_poly.pdbx_strand_id
1 'polypeptide(L)'
;MHTTYNKYPEVAVRGYDDHACQGWESIRTALSARASTAAKTVLVIDCYPGVRLEELEQHLLPALGAALTLNVESARRDEQAIHTLLARNLTDDRVFGVLSCHHLEEFFDPNKLEQLRQQVIAEAEGVVVIYGPGAALVHPGDLLVYADMPRWEIQQRMRHSGLGNWGADNQDEDILRRYKRAFFIEWRVFDRHKVPLLKRADFLLDTTVKEAPALVSGEALRAGLQQTTAQPFRVIPFFDPGVWGGQWMKQRFDLDPTAANYAWCFDCVPEENSLLLRFGDVRIEIPSQDLVLLHPRALLGEKVHARFGAEFPIRFDFLDTIGGQNLSFQVHPVTEYIQQQFGMHYTQDESYYILEAEPEAVVYLGTKTGIEPQEMLADLQAAGRGEKAFDDRRFVNQIPARKHDHFLIPAGTVHCSGSGTMVLEISATPYIFTFKLWDWGRLGLDGLPRPVHLQHGEQVIDWQRDTQWVNDNLVNRIEPVAEGEGWREERTGMHEREFY
;
A
#
# COMPACT_ATOMS: atom_id res chain seq x y z
N MET A 1 10.62 13.83 -25.99
CA MET A 1 11.61 12.73 -25.93
C MET A 1 10.83 11.46 -25.63
N HIS A 2 11.10 10.35 -26.31
CA HIS A 2 10.51 9.06 -25.90
C HIS A 2 11.11 8.68 -24.54
N THR A 3 10.26 8.47 -23.53
CA THR A 3 10.71 8.03 -22.21
C THR A 3 11.16 6.57 -22.29
N THR A 4 12.26 6.24 -21.60
CA THR A 4 12.71 4.86 -21.38
C THR A 4 12.08 4.24 -20.13
N TYR A 5 11.29 5.01 -19.40
CA TYR A 5 10.64 4.57 -18.17
C TYR A 5 9.47 3.63 -18.51
N ASN A 6 9.61 2.36 -18.14
CA ASN A 6 8.53 1.38 -18.30
C ASN A 6 7.48 1.57 -17.20
N LYS A 7 6.28 2.01 -17.57
CA LYS A 7 5.11 2.20 -16.69
C LYS A 7 4.33 0.91 -16.41
N TYR A 8 4.57 -0.14 -17.19
CA TYR A 8 3.90 -1.44 -17.06
C TYR A 8 4.93 -2.57 -17.13
N PRO A 9 5.90 -2.61 -16.19
CA PRO A 9 6.83 -3.73 -16.12
C PRO A 9 6.08 -5.02 -15.84
N GLU A 10 6.47 -6.09 -16.53
CA GLU A 10 5.87 -7.41 -16.36
C GLU A 10 6.94 -8.51 -16.35
N VAL A 11 6.63 -9.62 -15.70
CA VAL A 11 7.45 -10.82 -15.68
C VAL A 11 6.82 -11.87 -16.60
N ALA A 12 7.53 -12.24 -17.67
CA ALA A 12 7.13 -13.36 -18.52
C ALA A 12 7.39 -14.70 -17.81
N VAL A 13 6.33 -15.47 -17.58
CA VAL A 13 6.39 -16.76 -16.88
C VAL A 13 6.61 -17.88 -17.90
N ARG A 14 7.68 -18.66 -17.71
CA ARG A 14 8.10 -19.67 -18.69
C ARG A 14 7.44 -21.03 -18.44
N GLY A 15 7.00 -21.68 -19.51
CA GLY A 15 6.48 -23.06 -19.46
C GLY A 15 5.02 -23.17 -19.04
N TYR A 16 4.30 -22.05 -18.97
CA TYR A 16 2.90 -21.96 -18.54
C TYR A 16 2.06 -21.11 -19.50
N ASP A 17 2.43 -21.10 -20.80
CA ASP A 17 1.85 -20.18 -21.79
C ASP A 17 0.34 -20.39 -21.99
N ASP A 18 -0.14 -21.63 -21.86
CA ASP A 18 -1.55 -22.02 -22.04
C ASP A 18 -2.35 -22.14 -20.72
N HIS A 19 -1.79 -21.66 -19.61
CA HIS A 19 -2.39 -21.82 -18.27
C HIS A 19 -3.25 -20.64 -17.81
N ALA A 20 -3.49 -19.68 -18.69
CA ALA A 20 -4.28 -18.49 -18.42
C ALA A 20 -5.27 -18.21 -19.56
N CYS A 21 -6.41 -17.60 -19.22
CA CYS A 21 -7.40 -17.17 -20.18
C CYS A 21 -8.02 -15.83 -19.76
N GLN A 22 -8.53 -15.05 -20.73
CA GLN A 22 -9.14 -13.76 -20.48
C GLN A 22 -10.61 -13.73 -20.93
N GLY A 23 -11.42 -12.96 -20.20
CA GLY A 23 -12.83 -12.72 -20.49
C GLY A 23 -13.78 -13.77 -19.95
N TRP A 24 -15.00 -13.35 -19.59
CA TRP A 24 -16.00 -14.19 -18.93
C TRP A 24 -16.36 -15.47 -19.69
N GLU A 25 -16.36 -15.46 -21.03
CA GLU A 25 -16.65 -16.67 -21.82
C GLU A 25 -15.60 -17.78 -21.64
N SER A 26 -14.31 -17.42 -21.76
CA SER A 26 -13.20 -18.35 -21.56
C SER A 26 -13.18 -18.89 -20.13
N ILE A 27 -13.39 -17.99 -19.16
CA ILE A 27 -13.40 -18.32 -17.73
C ILE A 27 -14.52 -19.30 -17.39
N ARG A 28 -15.75 -19.04 -17.88
CA ARG A 28 -16.88 -19.97 -17.71
C ARG A 28 -16.55 -21.35 -18.27
N THR A 29 -15.98 -21.40 -19.47
CA THR A 29 -15.59 -22.67 -20.11
C THR A 29 -14.57 -23.45 -19.26
N ALA A 30 -13.53 -22.77 -18.78
CA ALA A 30 -12.50 -23.36 -17.94
C ALA A 30 -13.05 -23.91 -16.61
N LEU A 31 -13.89 -23.13 -15.93
CA LEU A 31 -14.45 -23.52 -14.63
C LEU A 31 -15.51 -24.61 -14.74
N SER A 32 -16.43 -24.52 -15.72
CA SER A 32 -17.45 -25.56 -15.93
C SER A 32 -16.83 -26.91 -16.29
N ALA A 33 -15.77 -26.92 -17.12
CA ALA A 33 -15.06 -28.16 -17.46
C ALA A 33 -14.46 -28.87 -16.23
N ARG A 34 -14.03 -28.11 -15.21
CA ARG A 34 -13.48 -28.64 -13.96
C ARG A 34 -14.57 -29.03 -12.96
N ALA A 35 -15.64 -28.23 -12.88
CA ALA A 35 -16.71 -28.42 -11.92
C ALA A 35 -17.57 -29.68 -12.20
N SER A 36 -17.69 -30.13 -13.46
CA SER A 36 -18.56 -31.25 -13.83
C SER A 36 -17.91 -32.64 -13.79
N THR A 37 -16.80 -32.81 -13.06
CA THR A 37 -16.00 -34.05 -13.08
C THR A 37 -16.47 -35.14 -12.10
N ALA A 38 -17.27 -34.79 -11.10
CA ALA A 38 -17.77 -35.69 -10.06
C ALA A 38 -19.29 -35.64 -9.93
N ALA A 39 -19.87 -36.60 -9.20
CA ALA A 39 -21.31 -36.63 -8.90
C ALA A 39 -21.76 -35.38 -8.12
N LYS A 40 -20.89 -34.88 -7.24
CA LYS A 40 -21.03 -33.59 -6.55
C LYS A 40 -19.69 -32.87 -6.59
N THR A 41 -19.72 -31.56 -6.83
CA THR A 41 -18.53 -30.71 -6.76
C THR A 41 -18.87 -29.42 -6.03
N VAL A 42 -18.12 -29.09 -4.98
CA VAL A 42 -18.22 -27.81 -4.29
C VAL A 42 -17.17 -26.85 -4.84
N LEU A 43 -17.61 -25.89 -5.65
CA LEU A 43 -16.80 -24.78 -6.13
C LEU A 43 -16.86 -23.62 -5.11
N VAL A 44 -15.70 -23.25 -4.59
CA VAL A 44 -15.54 -22.08 -3.72
C VAL A 44 -14.89 -20.95 -4.51
N ILE A 45 -15.51 -19.78 -4.53
CA ILE A 45 -14.98 -18.53 -5.08
C ILE A 45 -14.78 -17.57 -3.90
N ASP A 46 -13.61 -17.62 -3.26
CA ASP A 46 -13.29 -16.73 -2.15
C ASP A 46 -12.75 -15.41 -2.70
N CYS A 47 -13.23 -14.29 -2.15
CA CYS A 47 -13.00 -12.97 -2.71
C CYS A 47 -12.23 -12.08 -1.73
N TYR A 48 -11.20 -11.40 -2.21
CA TYR A 48 -10.61 -10.28 -1.47
C TYR A 48 -11.61 -9.11 -1.38
N PRO A 49 -11.60 -8.28 -0.31
CA PRO A 49 -12.50 -7.13 -0.19
C PRO A 49 -12.30 -6.16 -1.36
N GLY A 50 -13.41 -5.69 -1.92
CA GLY A 50 -13.43 -4.81 -3.10
C GLY A 50 -13.74 -5.52 -4.40
N VAL A 51 -13.75 -6.87 -4.44
CA VAL A 51 -14.21 -7.66 -5.61
C VAL A 51 -15.65 -7.30 -5.90
N ARG A 52 -15.95 -6.98 -7.16
CA ARG A 52 -17.29 -6.67 -7.65
C ARG A 52 -18.08 -7.97 -7.73
N LEU A 53 -18.78 -8.32 -6.66
CA LEU A 53 -19.57 -9.55 -6.58
C LEU A 53 -20.67 -9.57 -7.66
N GLU A 54 -21.17 -8.40 -8.05
CA GLU A 54 -22.18 -8.26 -9.10
C GLU A 54 -21.68 -8.79 -10.45
N GLU A 55 -20.38 -8.65 -10.77
CA GLU A 55 -19.84 -9.22 -12.02
C GLU A 55 -19.84 -10.75 -11.96
N LEU A 56 -19.55 -11.34 -10.81
CA LEU A 56 -19.64 -12.80 -10.63
C LEU A 56 -21.09 -13.26 -10.78
N GLU A 57 -22.02 -12.59 -10.10
CA GLU A 57 -23.45 -12.89 -10.12
C GLU A 57 -24.08 -12.76 -11.51
N GLN A 58 -23.63 -11.79 -12.30
CA GLN A 58 -24.17 -11.54 -13.64
C GLN A 58 -23.53 -12.42 -14.71
N HIS A 59 -22.21 -12.62 -14.64
CA HIS A 59 -21.45 -13.20 -15.76
C HIS A 59 -20.97 -14.63 -15.52
N LEU A 60 -20.68 -15.01 -14.27
CA LEU A 60 -20.09 -16.31 -13.96
C LEU A 60 -21.12 -17.29 -13.38
N LEU A 61 -21.75 -16.93 -12.26
CA LEU A 61 -22.62 -17.83 -11.50
C LEU A 61 -23.76 -18.46 -12.33
N PRO A 62 -24.48 -17.71 -13.20
CA PRO A 62 -25.59 -18.29 -13.97
C PRO A 62 -25.14 -19.38 -14.96
N ALA A 63 -23.90 -19.31 -15.43
CA ALA A 63 -23.37 -20.25 -16.42
C ALA A 63 -22.84 -21.56 -15.82
N LEU A 64 -22.64 -21.60 -14.50
CA LEU A 64 -22.17 -22.79 -13.80
C LEU A 64 -23.28 -23.84 -13.61
N GLY A 65 -24.55 -23.48 -13.81
CA GLY A 65 -25.69 -24.40 -13.69
C GLY A 65 -25.78 -25.05 -12.31
N ALA A 66 -25.42 -24.30 -11.26
CA ALA A 66 -25.29 -24.82 -9.91
C ALA A 66 -26.63 -25.28 -9.34
N ALA A 67 -26.63 -26.44 -8.67
CA ALA A 67 -27.78 -26.95 -7.91
C ALA A 67 -28.06 -26.07 -6.67
N LEU A 68 -26.99 -25.54 -6.07
CA LEU A 68 -27.05 -24.65 -4.91
C LEU A 68 -26.02 -23.53 -5.08
N THR A 69 -26.43 -22.28 -4.86
CA THR A 69 -25.54 -21.11 -4.85
C THR A 69 -25.69 -20.38 -3.52
N LEU A 70 -24.60 -20.22 -2.78
CA LEU A 70 -24.56 -19.60 -1.46
C LEU A 70 -23.63 -18.37 -1.48
N ASN A 71 -24.16 -17.23 -1.07
CA ASN A 71 -23.36 -16.03 -0.79
C ASN A 71 -22.99 -16.01 0.69
N VAL A 72 -21.69 -16.09 1.01
CA VAL A 72 -21.22 -16.09 2.40
C VAL A 72 -21.55 -14.79 3.15
N GLU A 73 -21.76 -13.68 2.42
CA GLU A 73 -22.16 -12.39 3.01
C GLU A 73 -23.46 -12.50 3.81
N SER A 74 -24.34 -13.47 3.52
CA SER A 74 -25.57 -13.67 4.31
C SER A 74 -25.29 -14.04 5.78
N ALA A 75 -24.09 -14.59 6.06
CA ALA A 75 -23.63 -14.93 7.39
C ALA A 75 -22.77 -13.83 8.04
N ARG A 76 -22.41 -12.76 7.32
CA ARG A 76 -21.63 -11.65 7.86
C ARG A 76 -22.41 -10.99 9.01
N ARG A 77 -21.69 -10.56 10.05
CA ARG A 77 -22.27 -9.74 11.11
C ARG A 77 -22.78 -8.42 10.53
N ASP A 78 -23.82 -7.89 11.15
CA ASP A 78 -24.30 -6.56 10.79
C ASP A 78 -23.24 -5.47 11.08
N GLU A 79 -23.46 -4.31 10.49
CA GLU A 79 -22.55 -3.17 10.60
C GLU A 79 -22.31 -2.75 12.06
N GLN A 80 -23.34 -2.73 12.90
CA GLN A 80 -23.22 -2.31 14.30
C GLN A 80 -22.32 -3.26 15.09
N ALA A 81 -22.47 -4.57 14.88
CA ALA A 81 -21.63 -5.58 15.50
C ALA A 81 -20.17 -5.47 15.01
N ILE A 82 -19.94 -5.23 13.72
CA ILE A 82 -18.58 -5.00 13.18
C ILE A 82 -17.98 -3.71 13.76
N HIS A 83 -18.72 -2.60 13.78
CA HIS A 83 -18.26 -1.35 14.38
C HIS A 83 -17.86 -1.55 15.85
N THR A 84 -18.67 -2.29 16.62
CA THR A 84 -18.37 -2.61 18.02
C THR A 84 -17.11 -3.46 18.15
N LEU A 85 -16.91 -4.45 17.26
CA LEU A 85 -15.71 -5.28 17.21
C LEU A 85 -14.46 -4.43 16.97
N LEU A 86 -14.54 -3.45 16.06
CA LEU A 86 -13.41 -2.66 15.60
C LEU A 86 -13.13 -1.38 16.40
N ALA A 87 -13.98 -1.03 17.37
CA ALA A 87 -13.93 0.27 18.06
C ALA A 87 -12.55 0.59 18.68
N ARG A 88 -11.86 -0.41 19.22
CA ARG A 88 -10.51 -0.26 19.80
C ARG A 88 -9.42 -0.05 18.75
N ASN A 89 -9.60 -0.57 17.55
CA ASN A 89 -8.64 -0.44 16.45
C ASN A 89 -8.81 0.87 15.71
N LEU A 90 -10.05 1.34 15.54
CA LEU A 90 -10.28 2.58 14.83
C LEU A 90 -9.83 3.77 15.68
N THR A 91 -10.31 3.99 16.91
CA THR A 91 -10.04 5.25 17.66
C THR A 91 -10.60 6.52 16.96
N ASP A 92 -10.61 7.66 17.65
CA ASP A 92 -11.19 8.91 17.15
C ASP A 92 -10.31 9.69 16.16
N ASP A 93 -9.03 9.32 16.03
CA ASP A 93 -8.10 9.95 15.09
C ASP A 93 -8.63 9.84 13.64
N ARG A 94 -8.36 10.82 12.78
CA ARG A 94 -8.87 10.81 11.40
C ARG A 94 -8.07 9.87 10.48
N VAL A 95 -6.79 9.65 10.76
CA VAL A 95 -5.81 8.97 9.90
C VAL A 95 -5.28 7.68 10.53
N PHE A 96 -4.97 7.70 11.83
CA PHE A 96 -4.30 6.60 12.51
C PHE A 96 -5.26 5.70 13.27
N GLY A 97 -5.07 4.39 13.15
CA GLY A 97 -5.69 3.37 13.98
C GLY A 97 -4.62 2.54 14.71
N VAL A 98 -5.05 1.46 15.34
CA VAL A 98 -4.19 0.47 15.99
C VAL A 98 -4.31 -0.83 15.21
N LEU A 99 -3.17 -1.46 14.90
CA LEU A 99 -3.14 -2.69 14.13
C LEU A 99 -4.00 -3.79 14.75
N SER A 100 -4.79 -4.46 13.90
CA SER A 100 -5.65 -5.54 14.32
C SER A 100 -4.99 -6.92 14.23
N CYS A 101 -5.30 -7.74 15.24
CA CYS A 101 -5.02 -9.18 15.26
C CYS A 101 -6.27 -10.04 15.02
N HIS A 102 -7.39 -9.44 14.57
CA HIS A 102 -8.60 -10.21 14.29
C HIS A 102 -8.39 -11.24 13.18
N HIS A 103 -9.17 -12.30 13.26
CA HIS A 103 -9.34 -13.33 12.25
C HIS A 103 -10.65 -13.13 11.51
N LEU A 104 -10.68 -13.46 10.22
CA LEU A 104 -11.84 -13.19 9.37
C LEU A 104 -13.13 -13.86 9.89
N GLU A 105 -13.05 -15.02 10.53
CA GLU A 105 -14.19 -15.73 11.12
C GLU A 105 -14.94 -14.91 12.19
N GLU A 106 -14.25 -14.01 12.90
CA GLU A 106 -14.87 -13.14 13.92
C GLU A 106 -15.91 -12.17 13.33
N PHE A 107 -15.81 -11.88 12.03
CA PHE A 107 -16.71 -10.98 11.30
C PHE A 107 -18.02 -11.66 10.86
N PHE A 108 -18.19 -12.94 11.14
CA PHE A 108 -19.37 -13.72 10.79
C PHE A 108 -20.16 -14.16 12.03
N ASP A 109 -21.46 -14.35 11.84
CA ASP A 109 -22.32 -15.01 12.83
C ASP A 109 -22.09 -16.53 12.76
N PRO A 110 -21.67 -17.17 13.86
CA PRO A 110 -21.32 -18.59 13.86
C PRO A 110 -22.51 -19.51 13.55
N ASN A 111 -23.73 -19.12 13.95
CA ASN A 111 -24.93 -19.92 13.68
C ASN A 111 -25.31 -19.84 12.20
N LYS A 112 -25.19 -18.66 11.59
CA LYS A 112 -25.46 -18.50 10.14
C LYS A 112 -24.39 -19.20 9.30
N LEU A 113 -23.12 -19.14 9.68
CA LEU A 113 -22.08 -19.93 9.02
C LEU A 113 -22.41 -21.41 9.08
N GLU A 114 -22.77 -21.93 10.25
CA GLU A 114 -23.14 -23.34 10.39
C GLU A 114 -24.37 -23.71 9.55
N GLN A 115 -25.37 -22.83 9.44
CA GLN A 115 -26.51 -23.04 8.53
C GLN A 115 -26.09 -23.14 7.06
N LEU A 116 -25.13 -22.34 6.62
CA LEU A 116 -24.58 -22.46 5.26
C LEU A 116 -23.85 -23.80 5.08
N ARG A 117 -23.06 -24.23 6.08
CA ARG A 117 -22.38 -25.55 6.04
C ARG A 117 -23.37 -26.70 5.91
N GLN A 118 -24.47 -26.66 6.66
CA GLN A 118 -25.51 -27.70 6.60
C GLN A 118 -26.24 -27.73 5.25
N GLN A 119 -26.45 -26.57 4.61
CA GLN A 119 -27.00 -26.51 3.24
C GLN A 119 -26.07 -27.19 2.23
N VAL A 120 -24.76 -26.95 2.32
CA VAL A 120 -23.77 -27.62 1.47
C VAL A 120 -23.79 -29.13 1.68
N ILE A 121 -23.92 -29.60 2.93
CA ILE A 121 -23.97 -31.04 3.25
C ILE A 121 -25.26 -31.69 2.72
N ALA A 122 -26.39 -31.00 2.81
CA ALA A 122 -27.70 -31.51 2.38
C ALA A 122 -27.80 -31.74 0.87
N GLU A 123 -27.07 -30.96 0.06
CA GLU A 123 -27.04 -31.15 -1.39
C GLU A 123 -26.23 -32.39 -1.75
N ALA A 124 -26.84 -33.40 -2.38
CA ALA A 124 -26.19 -34.69 -2.60
C ALA A 124 -25.42 -34.79 -3.93
N GLU A 125 -25.85 -34.04 -4.95
CA GLU A 125 -25.36 -34.14 -6.33
C GLU A 125 -25.29 -32.75 -6.99
N GLY A 126 -24.57 -32.66 -8.10
CA GLY A 126 -24.44 -31.43 -8.89
C GLY A 126 -23.35 -30.48 -8.38
N VAL A 127 -23.32 -29.28 -8.98
CA VAL A 127 -22.35 -28.24 -8.61
C VAL A 127 -22.95 -27.38 -7.50
N VAL A 128 -22.26 -27.26 -6.38
CA VAL A 128 -22.56 -26.31 -5.31
C VAL A 128 -21.56 -25.16 -5.41
N VAL A 129 -22.04 -23.93 -5.51
CA VAL A 129 -21.18 -22.74 -5.57
C VAL A 129 -21.31 -21.96 -4.27
N ILE A 130 -20.17 -21.66 -3.65
CA ILE A 130 -20.07 -20.78 -2.49
C ILE A 130 -19.19 -19.62 -2.89
N TYR A 131 -19.67 -18.38 -2.73
CA TYR A 131 -18.91 -17.21 -3.15
C TYR A 131 -18.98 -16.07 -2.14
N GLY A 132 -18.03 -15.15 -2.28
CA GLY A 132 -17.92 -13.93 -1.49
C GLY A 132 -16.72 -13.93 -0.53
N PRO A 133 -16.45 -12.79 0.13
CA PRO A 133 -15.31 -12.66 1.03
C PRO A 133 -15.43 -13.62 2.22
N GLY A 134 -14.51 -14.58 2.34
CA GLY A 134 -14.57 -15.62 3.38
C GLY A 134 -15.37 -16.88 2.99
N ALA A 135 -15.67 -17.09 1.70
CA ALA A 135 -16.42 -18.28 1.23
C ALA A 135 -15.79 -19.61 1.70
N ALA A 136 -14.46 -19.67 1.81
CA ALA A 136 -13.75 -20.86 2.29
C ALA A 136 -13.98 -21.18 3.78
N LEU A 137 -14.60 -20.28 4.56
CA LEU A 137 -15.04 -20.55 5.95
C LEU A 137 -16.24 -21.51 6.01
N VAL A 138 -17.00 -21.63 4.91
CA VAL A 138 -18.14 -22.54 4.79
C VAL A 138 -17.69 -23.93 4.36
N HIS A 139 -16.81 -24.04 3.35
CA HIS A 139 -16.29 -25.32 2.86
C HIS A 139 -14.89 -25.13 2.28
N PRO A 140 -13.97 -26.11 2.40
CA PRO A 140 -12.65 -26.00 1.78
C PRO A 140 -12.70 -25.96 0.24
N GLY A 141 -13.75 -26.51 -0.36
CA GLY A 141 -13.95 -26.59 -1.81
C GLY A 141 -13.21 -27.77 -2.44
N ASP A 142 -13.88 -28.45 -3.38
CA ASP A 142 -13.25 -29.42 -4.29
C ASP A 142 -12.53 -28.71 -5.45
N LEU A 143 -13.03 -27.52 -5.78
CA LEU A 143 -12.42 -26.56 -6.70
C LEU A 143 -12.38 -25.20 -6.01
N LEU A 144 -11.20 -24.57 -5.93
CA LEU A 144 -11.02 -23.27 -5.30
C LEU A 144 -10.54 -22.22 -6.32
N VAL A 145 -11.35 -21.18 -6.49
CA VAL A 145 -10.99 -19.94 -7.17
C VAL A 145 -10.78 -18.87 -6.11
N TYR A 146 -9.66 -18.16 -6.19
CA TYR A 146 -9.42 -16.97 -5.37
C TYR A 146 -9.51 -15.72 -6.26
N ALA A 147 -10.49 -14.86 -6.00
CA ALA A 147 -10.68 -13.61 -6.73
C ALA A 147 -9.97 -12.47 -5.99
N ASP A 148 -9.05 -11.79 -6.69
CA ASP A 148 -8.18 -10.79 -6.07
C ASP A 148 -8.04 -9.53 -6.94
N MET A 149 -7.50 -8.46 -6.32
CA MET A 149 -7.02 -7.26 -6.98
C MET A 149 -6.00 -6.50 -6.10
N PRO A 150 -5.10 -5.73 -6.70
CA PRO A 150 -4.18 -4.85 -5.97
C PRO A 150 -4.90 -3.82 -5.09
N ARG A 151 -4.31 -3.47 -3.94
CA ARG A 151 -4.90 -2.50 -3.02
C ARG A 151 -5.03 -1.11 -3.63
N TRP A 152 -4.13 -0.73 -4.55
CA TRP A 152 -4.27 0.49 -5.33
C TRP A 152 -5.61 0.57 -6.07
N GLU A 153 -6.05 -0.52 -6.70
CA GLU A 153 -7.34 -0.58 -7.38
C GLU A 153 -8.51 -0.40 -6.38
N ILE A 154 -8.42 -0.98 -5.17
CA ILE A 154 -9.41 -0.73 -4.10
C ILE A 154 -9.49 0.76 -3.78
N GLN A 155 -8.34 1.43 -3.63
CA GLN A 155 -8.30 2.88 -3.38
C GLN A 155 -8.92 3.68 -4.52
N GLN A 156 -8.64 3.32 -5.77
CA GLN A 156 -9.23 3.98 -6.94
C GLN A 156 -10.76 3.81 -6.97
N ARG A 157 -11.27 2.62 -6.65
CA ARG A 157 -12.72 2.39 -6.52
C ARG A 157 -13.34 3.20 -5.38
N MET A 158 -12.65 3.36 -4.25
CA MET A 158 -13.12 4.21 -3.15
C MET A 158 -13.21 5.68 -3.57
N ARG A 159 -12.23 6.17 -4.33
CA ARG A 159 -12.16 7.57 -4.81
C ARG A 159 -13.16 7.87 -5.94
N HIS A 160 -13.35 6.94 -6.88
CA HIS A 160 -14.02 7.23 -8.16
C HIS A 160 -15.28 6.40 -8.43
N SER A 161 -15.52 5.32 -7.69
CA SER A 161 -16.63 4.39 -7.93
C SER A 161 -17.57 4.22 -6.74
N GLY A 162 -17.38 4.98 -5.66
CA GLY A 162 -18.23 4.91 -4.47
C GLY A 162 -18.07 3.62 -3.67
N LEU A 163 -16.94 2.91 -3.79
CA LEU A 163 -16.69 1.72 -2.98
C LEU A 163 -16.52 2.11 -1.50
N GLY A 164 -17.29 1.47 -0.62
CA GLY A 164 -17.14 1.55 0.84
C GLY A 164 -16.19 0.48 1.38
N ASN A 165 -15.90 0.54 2.67
CA ASN A 165 -15.22 -0.55 3.37
C ASN A 165 -16.08 -1.81 3.45
N TRP A 166 -15.44 -2.98 3.52
CA TRP A 166 -16.18 -4.23 3.61
C TRP A 166 -16.95 -4.31 4.93
N GLY A 167 -18.26 -4.51 4.83
CA GLY A 167 -19.16 -4.57 5.98
C GLY A 167 -19.37 -3.24 6.72
N ALA A 168 -19.27 -2.12 6.01
CA ALA A 168 -19.71 -0.80 6.48
C ALA A 168 -20.47 -0.05 5.38
N ASP A 169 -21.44 0.76 5.78
CA ASP A 169 -22.18 1.65 4.90
C ASP A 169 -21.56 3.06 4.97
N ASN A 170 -20.37 3.21 4.38
CA ASN A 170 -19.53 4.39 4.56
C ASN A 170 -18.96 4.97 3.24
N GLN A 171 -19.67 4.79 2.13
CA GLN A 171 -19.28 5.25 0.80
C GLN A 171 -19.11 6.79 0.76
N ASP A 172 -19.93 7.50 1.54
CA ASP A 172 -19.90 8.96 1.68
C ASP A 172 -18.96 9.44 2.81
N GLU A 173 -18.31 8.52 3.53
CA GLU A 173 -17.33 8.88 4.57
C GLU A 173 -16.04 9.40 3.92
N ASP A 174 -15.37 10.29 4.66
CA ASP A 174 -14.03 10.78 4.35
C ASP A 174 -13.07 9.62 3.97
N ILE A 175 -12.37 9.80 2.85
CA ILE A 175 -11.48 8.80 2.28
C ILE A 175 -10.37 8.39 3.26
N LEU A 176 -9.90 9.31 4.11
CA LEU A 176 -8.87 9.01 5.09
C LEU A 176 -9.36 8.02 6.16
N ARG A 177 -10.62 8.16 6.61
CA ARG A 177 -11.23 7.23 7.56
C ARG A 177 -11.47 5.86 6.93
N ARG A 178 -11.89 5.83 5.66
CA ARG A 178 -12.04 4.57 4.91
C ARG A 178 -10.72 3.84 4.72
N TYR A 179 -9.70 4.57 4.32
CA TYR A 179 -8.34 4.05 4.15
C TYR A 179 -7.78 3.55 5.49
N LYS A 180 -7.94 4.30 6.57
CA LYS A 180 -7.57 3.88 7.93
C LYS A 180 -8.18 2.53 8.30
N ARG A 181 -9.49 2.34 8.10
CA ARG A 181 -10.13 1.04 8.35
C ARG A 181 -9.52 -0.07 7.50
N ALA A 182 -9.28 0.20 6.21
CA ALA A 182 -8.69 -0.76 5.29
C ALA A 182 -7.27 -1.17 5.73
N PHE A 183 -6.41 -0.20 6.00
CA PHE A 183 -5.00 -0.39 6.35
C PHE A 183 -4.83 -1.10 7.70
N PHE A 184 -5.41 -0.57 8.77
CA PHE A 184 -5.16 -1.08 10.13
C PHE A 184 -5.87 -2.41 10.42
N ILE A 185 -6.89 -2.75 9.64
CA ILE A 185 -7.79 -3.86 9.93
C ILE A 185 -7.99 -4.74 8.70
N GLU A 186 -8.76 -4.29 7.71
CA GLU A 186 -9.33 -5.17 6.68
C GLU A 186 -8.24 -5.91 5.91
N TRP A 187 -7.29 -5.19 5.34
CA TRP A 187 -6.26 -5.81 4.50
C TRP A 187 -5.44 -6.85 5.27
N ARG A 188 -5.12 -6.59 6.54
CA ARG A 188 -4.36 -7.54 7.37
C ARG A 188 -5.19 -8.77 7.75
N VAL A 189 -6.47 -8.59 8.06
CA VAL A 189 -7.40 -9.70 8.32
C VAL A 189 -7.55 -10.58 7.08
N PHE A 190 -7.76 -9.95 5.91
CA PHE A 190 -7.95 -10.65 4.65
C PHE A 190 -6.67 -11.28 4.12
N ASP A 191 -5.50 -10.66 4.29
CA ASP A 191 -4.22 -11.26 3.92
C ASP A 191 -3.96 -12.55 4.72
N ARG A 192 -4.24 -12.56 6.03
CA ARG A 192 -4.10 -13.79 6.86
C ARG A 192 -5.01 -14.91 6.38
N HIS A 193 -6.22 -14.59 5.91
CA HIS A 193 -7.15 -15.56 5.32
C HIS A 193 -6.71 -16.01 3.92
N LYS A 194 -6.20 -15.09 3.10
CA LYS A 194 -5.75 -15.30 1.72
C LYS A 194 -4.58 -16.27 1.61
N VAL A 195 -3.55 -16.11 2.45
CA VAL A 195 -2.29 -16.86 2.33
C VAL A 195 -2.45 -18.39 2.26
N PRO A 196 -3.19 -19.06 3.17
CA PRO A 196 -3.39 -20.50 3.06
C PRO A 196 -4.23 -20.89 1.83
N LEU A 197 -5.09 -20.01 1.31
CA LEU A 197 -5.91 -20.26 0.13
C LEU A 197 -5.09 -20.21 -1.16
N LEU A 198 -4.27 -19.16 -1.37
CA LEU A 198 -3.44 -19.06 -2.58
C LEU A 198 -2.44 -20.21 -2.73
N LYS A 199 -2.00 -20.82 -1.62
CA LYS A 199 -1.12 -22.01 -1.63
C LYS A 199 -1.79 -23.24 -2.24
N ARG A 200 -3.11 -23.31 -2.22
CA ARG A 200 -3.89 -24.47 -2.69
C ARG A 200 -4.94 -24.15 -3.76
N ALA A 201 -5.14 -22.88 -4.09
CA ALA A 201 -6.12 -22.47 -5.10
C ALA A 201 -5.84 -23.18 -6.42
N ASP A 202 -6.91 -23.64 -7.06
CA ASP A 202 -6.88 -24.21 -8.40
C ASP A 202 -6.77 -23.11 -9.45
N PHE A 203 -7.38 -21.95 -9.17
CA PHE A 203 -7.28 -20.77 -10.01
C PHE A 203 -7.21 -19.48 -9.19
N LEU A 204 -6.53 -18.50 -9.76
CA LEU A 204 -6.66 -17.10 -9.37
C LEU A 204 -7.45 -16.36 -10.45
N LEU A 205 -8.45 -15.59 -10.02
CA LEU A 205 -9.24 -14.70 -10.85
C LEU A 205 -8.79 -13.26 -10.60
N ASP A 206 -8.10 -12.68 -11.59
CA ASP A 206 -7.79 -11.25 -11.64
C ASP A 206 -9.06 -10.46 -11.97
N THR A 207 -9.44 -9.59 -11.04
CA THR A 207 -10.65 -8.76 -11.12
C THR A 207 -10.34 -7.26 -11.19
N THR A 208 -9.10 -6.91 -11.52
CA THR A 208 -8.61 -5.53 -11.48
C THR A 208 -9.39 -4.67 -12.47
N VAL A 209 -9.42 -5.05 -13.75
CA VAL A 209 -10.12 -4.31 -14.81
C VAL A 209 -11.59 -4.71 -14.89
N LYS A 210 -12.48 -3.71 -14.81
CA LYS A 210 -13.94 -3.89 -14.91
C LYS A 210 -14.34 -4.55 -16.22
N GLU A 211 -15.21 -5.56 -16.17
CA GLU A 211 -15.70 -6.34 -17.33
C GLU A 211 -14.62 -7.07 -18.15
N ALA A 212 -13.36 -7.07 -17.69
CA ALA A 212 -12.24 -7.68 -18.41
C ALA A 212 -11.40 -8.58 -17.50
N PRO A 213 -12.01 -9.55 -16.80
CA PRO A 213 -11.28 -10.44 -15.90
C PRO A 213 -10.31 -11.34 -16.66
N ALA A 214 -9.32 -11.84 -15.94
CA ALA A 214 -8.45 -12.90 -16.40
C ALA A 214 -8.33 -14.00 -15.33
N LEU A 215 -8.11 -15.23 -15.76
CA LEU A 215 -8.00 -16.40 -14.90
C LEU A 215 -6.70 -17.11 -15.20
N VAL A 216 -5.97 -17.50 -14.17
CA VAL A 216 -4.75 -18.30 -14.29
C VAL A 216 -4.83 -19.51 -13.36
N SER A 217 -4.33 -20.66 -13.80
CA SER A 217 -4.21 -21.82 -12.92
C SER A 217 -3.32 -21.49 -11.72
N GLY A 218 -3.69 -21.98 -10.54
CA GLY A 218 -2.93 -21.73 -9.32
C GLY A 218 -1.52 -22.32 -9.37
N GLU A 219 -1.31 -23.41 -10.12
CA GLU A 219 0.03 -23.94 -10.39
C GLU A 219 0.90 -22.91 -11.12
N ALA A 220 0.39 -22.36 -12.23
CA ALA A 220 1.10 -21.36 -13.02
C ALA A 220 1.35 -20.07 -12.22
N LEU A 221 0.38 -19.63 -11.41
CA LEU A 221 0.58 -18.49 -10.50
C LEU A 221 1.76 -18.74 -9.54
N ARG A 222 1.75 -19.87 -8.82
CA ARG A 222 2.80 -20.21 -7.85
C ARG A 222 4.17 -20.35 -8.53
N ALA A 223 4.22 -20.93 -9.73
CA ALA A 223 5.44 -21.01 -10.52
C ALA A 223 5.95 -19.63 -10.97
N GLY A 224 5.05 -18.74 -11.41
CA GLY A 224 5.37 -17.36 -11.77
C GLY A 224 5.91 -16.53 -10.61
N LEU A 225 5.31 -16.67 -9.43
CA LEU A 225 5.80 -16.04 -8.20
C LEU A 225 7.19 -16.55 -7.83
N GLN A 226 7.40 -17.87 -7.84
CA GLN A 226 8.71 -18.46 -7.59
C GLN A 226 9.77 -17.97 -8.59
N GLN A 227 9.44 -17.95 -9.90
CA GLN A 227 10.33 -17.43 -10.93
C GLN A 227 10.69 -15.96 -10.68
N THR A 228 9.74 -15.15 -10.24
CA THR A 228 9.94 -13.73 -9.93
C THR A 228 10.98 -13.53 -8.85
N THR A 229 11.01 -14.38 -7.82
CA THR A 229 12.04 -14.29 -6.74
C THR A 229 13.47 -14.58 -7.21
N ALA A 230 13.65 -15.17 -8.39
CA ALA A 230 14.95 -15.60 -8.90
C ALA A 230 15.57 -14.60 -9.91
N GLN A 231 15.00 -13.41 -10.07
CA GLN A 231 15.47 -12.39 -11.01
C GLN A 231 15.12 -10.97 -10.53
N PRO A 232 15.78 -9.93 -11.06
CA PRO A 232 15.29 -8.57 -10.90
C PRO A 232 13.90 -8.40 -11.53
N PHE A 233 13.01 -7.71 -10.83
CA PHE A 233 11.68 -7.35 -11.33
C PHE A 233 11.30 -5.95 -10.86
N ARG A 234 10.23 -5.40 -11.42
CA ARG A 234 9.60 -4.16 -10.98
C ARG A 234 8.10 -4.37 -10.84
N VAL A 235 7.50 -3.61 -9.93
CA VAL A 235 6.05 -3.53 -9.75
C VAL A 235 5.50 -2.40 -10.62
N ILE A 236 4.17 -2.35 -10.85
CA ILE A 236 3.56 -1.23 -11.57
C ILE A 236 3.68 0.04 -10.71
N PRO A 237 4.38 1.08 -11.19
CA PRO A 237 4.41 2.37 -10.53
C PRO A 237 3.07 3.10 -10.70
N PHE A 238 2.63 3.81 -9.67
CA PHE A 238 1.46 4.69 -9.76
C PHE A 238 1.85 6.13 -9.50
N PHE A 239 1.21 7.04 -10.22
CA PHE A 239 1.46 8.47 -10.16
C PHE A 239 0.19 9.17 -9.66
N ASP A 240 0.29 9.93 -8.57
CA ASP A 240 -0.87 10.57 -7.94
C ASP A 240 -0.69 12.11 -7.94
N PRO A 241 -1.70 12.89 -8.39
CA PRO A 241 -1.71 14.33 -8.18
C PRO A 241 -1.74 14.70 -6.69
N GLY A 242 -1.31 15.92 -6.37
CA GLY A 242 -1.31 16.39 -4.99
C GLY A 242 -1.26 17.90 -4.85
N VAL A 243 -1.57 18.40 -3.65
CA VAL A 243 -1.65 19.84 -3.35
C VAL A 243 -0.32 20.58 -3.57
N TRP A 244 0.80 19.87 -3.49
CA TRP A 244 2.14 20.43 -3.66
C TRP A 244 2.81 19.99 -4.98
N GLY A 245 2.12 19.16 -5.77
CA GLY A 245 2.71 18.46 -6.90
C GLY A 245 3.31 19.37 -7.98
N GLY A 246 4.40 18.90 -8.56
CA GLY A 246 5.16 19.56 -9.59
C GLY A 246 4.87 19.07 -11.01
N GLN A 247 5.81 19.35 -11.91
CA GLN A 247 5.68 19.12 -13.35
C GLN A 247 6.79 18.24 -13.92
N TRP A 248 7.80 17.88 -13.14
CA TRP A 248 8.97 17.14 -13.61
C TRP A 248 8.59 15.73 -14.06
N MET A 249 7.84 14.98 -13.23
CA MET A 249 7.42 13.61 -13.54
C MET A 249 6.58 13.56 -14.82
N LYS A 250 5.67 14.53 -14.97
CA LYS A 250 4.82 14.68 -16.15
C LYS A 250 5.62 14.72 -17.45
N GLN A 251 6.70 15.50 -17.45
CA GLN A 251 7.56 15.71 -18.61
C GLN A 251 8.53 14.54 -18.86
N ARG A 252 9.01 13.88 -17.79
CA ARG A 252 10.05 12.84 -17.88
C ARG A 252 9.49 11.43 -18.06
N PHE A 253 8.33 11.13 -17.52
CA PHE A 253 7.69 9.81 -17.58
C PHE A 253 6.54 9.71 -18.60
N ASP A 254 6.35 10.76 -19.42
CA ASP A 254 5.31 10.80 -20.45
C ASP A 254 3.93 10.49 -19.84
N LEU A 255 3.60 11.21 -18.76
CA LEU A 255 2.32 11.07 -18.05
C LEU A 255 1.24 11.91 -18.72
N ASP A 256 -0.02 11.72 -18.31
CA ASP A 256 -1.15 12.45 -18.90
C ASP A 256 -0.91 13.97 -18.87
N PRO A 257 -0.82 14.63 -20.04
CA PRO A 257 -0.58 16.06 -20.13
C PRO A 257 -1.76 16.91 -19.60
N THR A 258 -2.95 16.33 -19.45
CA THR A 258 -4.15 17.04 -18.97
C THR A 258 -4.25 17.10 -17.45
N ALA A 259 -3.58 16.20 -16.73
CA ALA A 259 -3.48 16.25 -15.27
C ALA A 259 -2.81 17.55 -14.82
N ALA A 260 -3.32 18.19 -13.76
CA ALA A 260 -2.81 19.48 -13.29
C ALA A 260 -1.35 19.41 -12.84
N ASN A 261 -1.00 18.36 -12.08
CA ASN A 261 0.33 18.06 -11.60
C ASN A 261 0.46 16.58 -11.26
N TYR A 262 1.66 16.18 -10.83
CA TYR A 262 1.89 14.93 -10.11
C TYR A 262 2.73 15.25 -8.87
N ALA A 263 2.34 14.72 -7.72
CA ALA A 263 3.05 14.91 -6.47
C ALA A 263 3.87 13.67 -6.12
N TRP A 264 3.22 12.50 -6.15
CA TRP A 264 3.81 11.24 -5.76
C TRP A 264 3.97 10.31 -6.96
N CYS A 265 5.06 9.53 -6.94
CA CYS A 265 5.10 8.24 -7.60
C CYS A 265 5.53 7.17 -6.61
N PHE A 266 4.75 6.10 -6.49
CA PHE A 266 5.07 4.93 -5.67
C PHE A 266 5.59 3.82 -6.58
N ASP A 267 6.91 3.61 -6.61
CA ASP A 267 7.61 2.74 -7.58
C ASP A 267 8.43 1.63 -6.88
N CYS A 268 7.92 1.18 -5.73
CA CYS A 268 8.22 -0.08 -5.04
C CYS A 268 7.66 0.01 -3.61
N VAL A 269 6.35 -0.08 -3.50
CA VAL A 269 5.57 -0.19 -2.27
C VAL A 269 4.74 -1.47 -2.40
N PRO A 270 5.30 -2.67 -2.14
CA PRO A 270 4.62 -3.92 -2.46
C PRO A 270 3.24 -4.09 -1.81
N GLU A 271 3.05 -3.44 -0.67
CA GLU A 271 1.76 -3.37 0.01
C GLU A 271 0.65 -2.71 -0.82
N GLU A 272 0.98 -1.82 -1.76
CA GLU A 272 0.02 -1.11 -2.61
C GLU A 272 0.12 -1.48 -4.09
N ASN A 273 1.35 -1.70 -4.57
CA ASN A 273 1.61 -1.87 -5.99
C ASN A 273 1.13 -3.21 -6.53
N SER A 274 0.97 -3.23 -7.85
CA SER A 274 0.60 -4.43 -8.60
C SER A 274 1.83 -5.12 -9.17
N LEU A 275 1.77 -6.44 -9.32
CA LEU A 275 2.73 -7.22 -10.07
C LEU A 275 2.05 -7.78 -11.31
N LEU A 276 2.64 -7.56 -12.50
CA LEU A 276 2.16 -8.13 -13.75
C LEU A 276 2.92 -9.40 -14.08
N LEU A 277 2.17 -10.48 -14.29
CA LEU A 277 2.68 -11.75 -14.78
C LEU A 277 2.11 -12.00 -16.18
N ARG A 278 2.96 -12.39 -17.12
CA ARG A 278 2.58 -12.73 -18.50
C ARG A 278 2.67 -14.24 -18.71
N PHE A 279 1.58 -14.85 -19.16
CA PHE A 279 1.45 -16.26 -19.51
C PHE A 279 1.00 -16.35 -20.97
N GLY A 280 1.94 -16.66 -21.87
CA GLY A 280 1.66 -16.57 -23.32
C GLY A 280 1.17 -15.17 -23.69
N ASP A 281 -0.05 -15.08 -24.23
CA ASP A 281 -0.67 -13.82 -24.61
C ASP A 281 -1.44 -13.14 -23.45
N VAL A 282 -1.72 -13.86 -22.36
CA VAL A 282 -2.57 -13.37 -21.26
C VAL A 282 -1.73 -12.71 -20.18
N ARG A 283 -2.11 -11.49 -19.81
CA ARG A 283 -1.56 -10.77 -18.66
C ARG A 283 -2.47 -10.97 -17.45
N ILE A 284 -1.87 -11.23 -16.30
CA ILE A 284 -2.52 -11.31 -15.00
C ILE A 284 -1.95 -10.22 -14.11
N GLU A 285 -2.82 -9.43 -13.50
CA GLU A 285 -2.49 -8.42 -12.50
C GLU A 285 -2.85 -8.91 -11.11
N ILE A 286 -1.88 -8.90 -10.20
CA ILE A 286 -2.05 -9.36 -8.82
C ILE A 286 -1.49 -8.32 -7.84
N PRO A 287 -1.93 -8.32 -6.56
CA PRO A 287 -1.22 -7.61 -5.52
C PRO A 287 0.24 -8.07 -5.48
N SER A 288 1.20 -7.15 -5.58
CA SER A 288 2.61 -7.53 -5.41
C SER A 288 2.91 -8.05 -4.00
N GLN A 289 2.08 -7.68 -3.02
CA GLN A 289 2.04 -8.27 -1.68
C GLN A 289 1.88 -9.80 -1.68
N ASP A 290 1.27 -10.41 -2.70
CA ASP A 290 1.15 -11.87 -2.78
C ASP A 290 2.51 -12.55 -2.90
N LEU A 291 3.45 -11.93 -3.63
CA LEU A 291 4.83 -12.41 -3.71
C LEU A 291 5.52 -12.37 -2.35
N VAL A 292 5.34 -11.27 -1.62
CA VAL A 292 5.91 -11.06 -0.28
C VAL A 292 5.35 -12.09 0.70
N LEU A 293 4.04 -12.32 0.69
CA LEU A 293 3.37 -13.22 1.63
C LEU A 293 3.61 -14.72 1.33
N LEU A 294 3.74 -15.09 0.05
CA LEU A 294 3.90 -16.49 -0.35
C LEU A 294 5.37 -16.95 -0.43
N HIS A 295 6.28 -16.04 -0.78
CA HIS A 295 7.72 -16.34 -0.92
C HIS A 295 8.64 -15.39 -0.10
N PRO A 296 8.33 -15.08 1.17
CA PRO A 296 9.05 -14.05 1.92
C PRO A 296 10.54 -14.37 2.08
N ARG A 297 10.89 -15.63 2.36
CA ARG A 297 12.29 -16.04 2.54
C ARG A 297 13.13 -15.93 1.28
N ALA A 298 12.56 -16.34 0.14
CA ALA A 298 13.27 -16.29 -1.14
C ALA A 298 13.43 -14.84 -1.62
N LEU A 299 12.43 -13.99 -1.37
CA LEU A 299 12.44 -12.59 -1.75
C LEU A 299 13.33 -11.72 -0.84
N LEU A 300 13.16 -11.86 0.48
CA LEU A 300 13.77 -10.98 1.48
C LEU A 300 15.12 -11.50 1.99
N GLY A 301 15.34 -12.82 1.93
CA GLY A 301 16.45 -13.49 2.61
C GLY A 301 16.21 -13.67 4.11
N GLU A 302 16.94 -14.61 4.73
CA GLU A 302 16.67 -15.03 6.12
C GLU A 302 16.87 -13.90 7.14
N LYS A 303 17.84 -13.00 6.96
CA LYS A 303 18.10 -11.90 7.91
C LYS A 303 16.96 -10.89 7.94
N VAL A 304 16.46 -10.50 6.77
CA VAL A 304 15.37 -9.54 6.63
C VAL A 304 14.06 -10.18 7.10
N HIS A 305 13.77 -11.40 6.66
CA HIS A 305 12.59 -12.14 7.12
C HIS A 305 12.59 -12.38 8.65
N ALA A 306 13.74 -12.67 9.27
CA ALA A 306 13.82 -12.83 10.72
C ALA A 306 13.49 -11.53 11.49
N ARG A 307 13.74 -10.36 10.88
CA ARG A 307 13.50 -9.05 11.49
C ARG A 307 12.08 -8.54 11.25
N PHE A 308 11.55 -8.72 10.03
CA PHE A 308 10.29 -8.09 9.59
C PHE A 308 9.16 -9.10 9.30
N GLY A 309 9.45 -10.41 9.31
CA GLY A 309 8.50 -11.41 8.86
C GLY A 309 8.21 -11.29 7.36
N ALA A 310 6.96 -11.52 6.96
CA ALA A 310 6.50 -11.38 5.58
C ALA A 310 6.06 -9.93 5.27
N GLU A 311 6.91 -8.97 5.61
CA GLU A 311 6.74 -7.55 5.29
C GLU A 311 7.95 -7.08 4.46
N PHE A 312 7.67 -6.30 3.41
CA PHE A 312 8.72 -5.74 2.56
C PHE A 312 9.17 -4.39 3.15
N PRO A 313 10.37 -4.31 3.74
CA PRO A 313 10.63 -3.31 4.77
C PRO A 313 11.10 -1.96 4.23
N ILE A 314 11.26 -1.82 2.92
CA ILE A 314 11.73 -0.60 2.25
C ILE A 314 10.74 -0.17 1.16
N ARG A 315 10.76 1.12 0.82
CA ARG A 315 10.05 1.66 -0.32
C ARG A 315 10.84 2.72 -1.08
N PHE A 316 10.34 3.02 -2.28
CA PHE A 316 10.90 4.01 -3.17
C PHE A 316 9.79 4.91 -3.71
N ASP A 317 9.86 6.19 -3.34
CA ASP A 317 8.90 7.20 -3.74
C ASP A 317 9.59 8.33 -4.53
N PHE A 318 8.94 8.83 -5.58
CA PHE A 318 9.34 10.10 -6.18
C PHE A 318 8.43 11.21 -5.67
N LEU A 319 9.05 12.28 -5.14
CA LEU A 319 8.35 13.46 -4.63
C LEU A 319 8.68 14.66 -5.52
N ASP A 320 7.69 15.11 -6.29
CA ASP A 320 7.83 16.23 -7.24
C ASP A 320 7.32 17.55 -6.69
N THR A 321 8.25 18.46 -6.39
CA THR A 321 7.93 19.84 -6.04
C THR A 321 8.45 20.85 -7.07
N ILE A 322 8.94 20.40 -8.24
CA ILE A 322 9.47 21.28 -9.29
C ILE A 322 8.31 22.00 -9.98
N GLY A 323 8.32 23.34 -9.91
CA GLY A 323 7.16 24.16 -10.25
C GLY A 323 5.94 23.94 -9.34
N GLY A 324 6.14 23.27 -8.20
CA GLY A 324 5.12 22.97 -7.19
C GLY A 324 5.32 23.79 -5.91
N GLN A 325 5.03 23.20 -4.76
CA GLN A 325 5.14 23.84 -3.45
C GLN A 325 5.87 22.93 -2.44
N ASN A 326 6.14 23.45 -1.25
CA ASN A 326 6.69 22.64 -0.15
C ASN A 326 5.81 21.42 0.16
N LEU A 327 6.43 20.29 0.49
CA LEU A 327 5.76 19.21 1.22
C LEU A 327 5.34 19.69 2.60
N SER A 328 4.52 18.92 3.30
CA SER A 328 4.20 19.25 4.69
C SER A 328 5.44 19.24 5.58
N PHE A 329 5.49 20.15 6.55
CA PHE A 329 6.46 20.07 7.65
C PHE A 329 6.04 18.98 8.62
N GLN A 330 6.91 18.00 8.84
CA GLN A 330 6.52 16.72 9.43
C GLN A 330 7.64 16.06 10.24
N VAL A 331 7.28 14.99 10.96
CA VAL A 331 8.19 14.12 11.71
C VAL A 331 7.64 12.69 11.71
N HIS A 332 8.53 11.70 11.65
CA HIS A 332 8.16 10.29 11.79
C HIS A 332 8.27 9.82 13.25
N PRO A 333 7.40 8.90 13.71
CA PRO A 333 7.48 8.39 15.07
C PRO A 333 8.79 7.66 15.33
N VAL A 334 9.31 7.75 16.55
CA VAL A 334 10.39 6.86 17.00
C VAL A 334 9.84 5.43 17.21
N THR A 335 10.72 4.43 17.14
CA THR A 335 10.36 3.00 17.23
C THR A 335 9.53 2.66 18.46
N GLU A 336 9.88 3.19 19.63
CA GLU A 336 9.17 2.94 20.88
C GLU A 336 7.74 3.50 20.82
N TYR A 337 7.58 4.68 20.22
CA TYR A 337 6.29 5.35 20.11
C TYR A 337 5.35 4.59 19.17
N ILE A 338 5.83 4.22 17.98
CA ILE A 338 4.99 3.54 16.99
C ILE A 338 4.53 2.17 17.49
N GLN A 339 5.40 1.48 18.24
CA GLN A 339 5.10 0.20 18.85
C GLN A 339 4.04 0.31 19.95
N GLN A 340 4.18 1.28 20.84
CA GLN A 340 3.25 1.44 21.97
C GLN A 340 1.88 1.98 21.55
N GLN A 341 1.84 2.89 20.56
CA GLN A 341 0.60 3.56 20.18
C GLN A 341 -0.16 2.85 19.06
N PHE A 342 0.53 2.23 18.10
CA PHE A 342 -0.11 1.70 16.88
C PHE A 342 0.13 0.20 16.65
N GLY A 343 1.04 -0.43 17.41
CA GLY A 343 1.33 -1.85 17.32
C GLY A 343 2.27 -2.26 16.18
N MET A 344 2.98 -1.31 15.55
CA MET A 344 4.02 -1.59 14.56
C MET A 344 5.39 -1.80 15.22
N HIS A 345 6.18 -2.74 14.73
CA HIS A 345 7.47 -3.11 15.36
C HIS A 345 8.69 -2.33 14.86
N TYR A 346 8.49 -1.48 13.86
CA TYR A 346 9.51 -0.64 13.25
C TYR A 346 8.85 0.62 12.69
N THR A 347 9.65 1.61 12.36
CA THR A 347 9.18 2.94 11.95
C THR A 347 9.76 3.34 10.61
N GLN A 348 9.31 4.50 10.12
CA GLN A 348 9.83 5.15 8.94
C GLN A 348 11.07 5.97 9.30
N ASP A 349 12.24 5.39 9.01
CA ASP A 349 13.46 6.13 8.73
C ASP A 349 13.52 6.36 7.22
N GLU A 350 13.87 7.57 6.77
CA GLU A 350 13.88 7.90 5.35
C GLU A 350 15.12 8.67 4.94
N SER A 351 15.31 8.83 3.64
CA SER A 351 16.38 9.62 3.07
C SER A 351 15.92 10.26 1.77
N TYR A 352 16.41 11.47 1.50
CA TYR A 352 16.14 12.20 0.26
C TYR A 352 17.39 12.24 -0.59
N TYR A 353 17.36 11.51 -1.70
CA TYR A 353 18.32 11.69 -2.77
C TYR A 353 17.77 12.65 -3.83
N ILE A 354 18.44 13.77 -4.04
CA ILE A 354 17.95 14.84 -4.91
C ILE A 354 18.29 14.52 -6.37
N LEU A 355 17.31 14.04 -7.13
CA LEU A 355 17.47 13.73 -8.55
C LEU A 355 17.56 14.99 -9.42
N GLU A 356 16.88 16.07 -9.00
CA GLU A 356 16.89 17.37 -9.66
C GLU A 356 16.56 18.48 -8.66
N ALA A 357 17.17 19.65 -8.82
CA ALA A 357 16.94 20.80 -7.95
C ALA A 357 16.99 22.12 -8.71
N GLU A 358 16.04 23.02 -8.42
CA GLU A 358 16.10 24.42 -8.80
C GLU A 358 17.17 25.18 -7.99
N PRO A 359 17.70 26.32 -8.47
CA PRO A 359 18.82 27.00 -7.83
C PRO A 359 18.62 27.39 -6.36
N GLU A 360 17.39 27.71 -5.96
CA GLU A 360 17.01 28.13 -4.60
C GLU A 360 16.34 27.01 -3.80
N ALA A 361 16.40 25.77 -4.29
CA ALA A 361 15.79 24.63 -3.62
C ALA A 361 16.44 24.37 -2.26
N VAL A 362 15.61 23.98 -1.28
CA VAL A 362 16.06 23.67 0.08
C VAL A 362 15.39 22.41 0.61
N VAL A 363 16.06 21.74 1.54
CA VAL A 363 15.46 20.74 2.42
C VAL A 363 15.42 21.32 3.82
N TYR A 364 14.24 21.29 4.43
CA TYR A 364 14.08 21.60 5.83
C TYR A 364 14.53 20.38 6.65
N LEU A 365 15.47 20.55 7.58
CA LEU A 365 16.05 19.41 8.30
C LEU A 365 16.54 19.80 9.70
N GLY A 366 15.87 19.26 10.72
CA GLY A 366 16.14 19.56 12.13
C GLY A 366 15.91 21.01 12.52
N THR A 367 16.16 21.31 13.79
CA THR A 367 15.88 22.61 14.39
C THR A 367 17.09 23.54 14.35
N LYS A 368 16.87 24.86 14.44
CA LYS A 368 17.98 25.80 14.56
C LYS A 368 18.66 25.68 15.93
N THR A 369 19.98 25.78 15.96
CA THR A 369 20.73 25.80 17.23
C THR A 369 20.24 26.94 18.12
N GLY A 370 19.96 26.63 19.39
CA GLY A 370 19.55 27.60 20.41
C GLY A 370 18.07 27.99 20.40
N ILE A 371 17.21 27.28 19.66
CA ILE A 371 15.76 27.48 19.79
C ILE A 371 15.25 26.90 21.11
N GLU A 372 14.14 27.45 21.61
CA GLU A 372 13.39 26.87 22.72
C GLU A 372 12.27 25.96 22.17
N PRO A 373 12.27 24.65 22.46
CA PRO A 373 11.27 23.70 21.95
C PRO A 373 9.82 24.14 22.18
N GLN A 374 9.53 24.64 23.38
CA GLN A 374 8.18 25.08 23.76
C GLN A 374 7.71 26.29 22.95
N GLU A 375 8.61 27.16 22.53
CA GLU A 375 8.26 28.29 21.67
C GLU A 375 7.86 27.81 20.27
N MET A 376 8.59 26.85 19.69
CA MET A 376 8.24 26.27 18.39
C MET A 376 6.88 25.57 18.43
N LEU A 377 6.62 24.79 19.48
CA LEU A 377 5.33 24.10 19.66
C LEU A 377 4.18 25.11 19.83
N ALA A 378 4.36 26.16 20.63
CA ALA A 378 3.36 27.22 20.77
C ALA A 378 3.11 27.95 19.44
N ASP A 379 4.16 28.17 18.63
CA ASP A 379 4.07 28.78 17.30
C ASP A 379 3.26 27.91 16.33
N LEU A 380 3.56 26.61 16.29
CA LEU A 380 2.82 25.62 15.50
C LEU A 380 1.35 25.52 15.93
N GLN A 381 1.07 25.55 17.24
CA GLN A 381 -0.29 25.52 17.75
C GLN A 381 -1.07 26.80 17.38
N ALA A 382 -0.45 27.98 17.48
CA ALA A 382 -1.06 29.23 17.03
C ALA A 382 -1.34 29.21 15.52
N ALA A 383 -0.40 28.65 14.73
CA ALA A 383 -0.59 28.48 13.30
C ALA A 383 -1.72 27.49 12.97
N GLY A 384 -1.81 26.38 13.69
CA GLY A 384 -2.88 25.39 13.56
C GLY A 384 -4.27 25.95 13.91
N ARG A 385 -4.35 26.94 14.80
CA ARG A 385 -5.58 27.68 15.11
C ARG A 385 -5.91 28.79 14.10
N GLY A 386 -5.05 29.01 13.11
CA GLY A 386 -5.22 30.07 12.10
C GLY A 386 -4.92 31.48 12.62
N GLU A 387 -4.26 31.62 13.77
CA GLU A 387 -3.95 32.93 14.36
C GLU A 387 -2.82 33.64 13.59
N LYS A 388 -1.91 32.87 12.99
CA LYS A 388 -0.76 33.34 12.21
C LYS A 388 -0.19 32.23 11.33
N ALA A 389 0.80 32.55 10.51
CA ALA A 389 1.64 31.52 9.88
C ALA A 389 2.73 31.05 10.86
N PHE A 390 3.17 29.79 10.70
CA PHE A 390 4.33 29.26 11.41
C PHE A 390 5.61 29.98 10.97
N ASP A 391 6.41 30.45 11.93
CA ASP A 391 7.70 31.11 11.69
C ASP A 391 8.82 30.09 11.46
N ASP A 392 8.72 29.36 10.35
CA ASP A 392 9.65 28.29 9.96
C ASP A 392 11.12 28.76 9.96
N ARG A 393 11.38 29.98 9.49
CA ARG A 393 12.72 30.59 9.46
C ARG A 393 13.33 30.79 10.83
N ARG A 394 12.53 31.00 11.88
CA ARG A 394 13.04 31.13 13.25
C ARG A 394 13.46 29.77 13.81
N PHE A 395 12.71 28.71 13.52
CA PHE A 395 12.81 27.45 14.25
C PHE A 395 13.52 26.31 13.52
N VAL A 396 13.53 26.30 12.19
CA VAL A 396 13.92 25.13 11.39
C VAL A 396 15.08 25.48 10.45
N ASN A 397 16.02 24.55 10.27
CA ASN A 397 17.08 24.75 9.28
C ASN A 397 16.53 24.64 7.87
N GLN A 398 17.00 25.49 6.97
CA GLN A 398 16.74 25.42 5.53
C GLN A 398 18.07 25.15 4.84
N ILE A 399 18.35 23.88 4.58
CA ILE A 399 19.62 23.44 4.00
C ILE A 399 19.52 23.55 2.48
N PRO A 400 20.42 24.27 1.79
CA PRO A 400 20.42 24.32 0.33
C PRO A 400 20.52 22.92 -0.26
N ALA A 401 19.67 22.62 -1.24
CA ALA A 401 19.62 21.35 -1.92
C ALA A 401 20.12 21.49 -3.36
N ARG A 402 21.04 20.62 -3.75
CA ARG A 402 21.57 20.53 -5.10
C ARG A 402 21.33 19.14 -5.65
N LYS A 403 21.34 19.04 -6.97
CA LYS A 403 21.29 17.77 -7.66
C LYS A 403 22.41 16.86 -7.14
N HIS A 404 22.04 15.62 -6.81
CA HIS A 404 22.87 14.57 -6.23
C HIS A 404 23.27 14.76 -4.76
N ASP A 405 22.73 15.78 -4.07
CA ASP A 405 22.80 15.80 -2.61
C ASP A 405 21.97 14.67 -2.00
N HIS A 406 22.37 14.24 -0.81
CA HIS A 406 21.73 13.20 -0.04
C HIS A 406 21.49 13.66 1.41
N PHE A 407 20.24 13.61 1.86
CA PHE A 407 19.83 13.99 3.20
C PHE A 407 19.27 12.76 3.94
N LEU A 408 19.88 12.39 5.06
CA LEU A 408 19.39 11.33 5.93
C LEU A 408 18.33 11.87 6.89
N ILE A 409 17.27 11.12 7.13
CA ILE A 409 16.11 11.55 7.92
C ILE A 409 15.71 10.38 8.85
N PRO A 410 16.52 10.09 9.88
CA PRO A 410 16.14 9.12 10.89
C PRO A 410 14.87 9.57 11.62
N ALA A 411 14.10 8.62 12.14
CA ALA A 411 12.87 8.89 12.87
C ALA A 411 13.08 9.87 14.04
N GLY A 412 12.14 10.79 14.21
CA GLY A 412 12.23 11.93 15.15
C GLY A 412 12.88 13.20 14.59
N THR A 413 13.43 13.20 13.36
CA THR A 413 13.91 14.43 12.72
C THR A 413 12.72 15.20 12.14
N VAL A 414 12.56 16.47 12.51
CA VAL A 414 11.64 17.36 11.80
C VAL A 414 12.18 17.70 10.42
N HIS A 415 11.36 17.57 9.38
CA HIS A 415 11.81 17.76 8.01
C HIS A 415 10.69 18.18 7.06
N CYS A 416 11.09 18.62 5.87
CA CYS A 416 10.21 18.91 4.74
C CYS A 416 11.05 19.06 3.46
N SER A 417 10.65 18.41 2.38
CA SER A 417 11.18 18.76 1.05
C SER A 417 10.58 20.10 0.60
N GLY A 418 11.44 21.11 0.41
CA GLY A 418 11.03 22.41 -0.10
C GLY A 418 10.59 22.35 -1.57
N SER A 419 9.98 23.43 -2.05
CA SER A 419 9.68 23.60 -3.48
C SER A 419 10.94 23.52 -4.35
N GLY A 420 10.79 23.05 -5.58
CA GLY A 420 11.86 23.05 -6.57
C GLY A 420 12.76 21.81 -6.53
N THR A 421 12.32 20.67 -5.98
CA THR A 421 13.09 19.42 -5.96
C THR A 421 12.35 18.26 -6.60
N MET A 422 13.12 17.37 -7.23
CA MET A 422 12.72 16.00 -7.50
C MET A 422 13.48 15.11 -6.53
N VAL A 423 12.77 14.54 -5.57
CA VAL A 423 13.35 13.64 -4.56
C VAL A 423 13.09 12.20 -4.97
N LEU A 424 14.12 11.36 -4.93
CA LEU A 424 13.96 9.92 -4.71
C LEU A 424 14.02 9.70 -3.20
N GLU A 425 12.88 9.42 -2.60
CA GLU A 425 12.77 9.02 -1.21
C GLU A 425 13.03 7.52 -1.12
N ILE A 426 14.00 7.14 -0.30
CA ILE A 426 14.22 5.76 0.11
C ILE A 426 13.88 5.69 1.58
N SER A 427 12.90 4.88 1.95
CA SER A 427 12.38 4.87 3.30
C SER A 427 11.99 3.48 3.78
N ALA A 428 12.00 3.32 5.10
CA ALA A 428 11.45 2.15 5.75
C ALA A 428 9.91 2.17 5.68
N THR A 429 9.31 1.02 5.42
CA THR A 429 7.85 0.85 5.31
C THR A 429 7.26 0.47 6.66
N PRO A 430 6.78 1.41 7.47
CA PRO A 430 5.34 1.65 7.31
C PRO A 430 5.04 3.10 6.91
N TYR A 431 4.50 3.25 5.71
CA TYR A 431 4.43 4.52 4.98
C TYR A 431 3.32 5.48 5.40
N ILE A 432 2.32 4.99 6.15
CA ILE A 432 1.21 5.84 6.59
C ILE A 432 1.63 6.79 7.73
N PHE A 433 2.71 6.50 8.46
CA PHE A 433 3.06 7.19 9.72
C PHE A 433 3.87 8.47 9.53
N THR A 434 3.20 9.49 8.99
CA THR A 434 3.74 10.85 8.86
C THR A 434 2.99 11.80 9.79
N PHE A 435 3.63 12.27 10.87
CA PHE A 435 3.05 13.27 11.75
C PHE A 435 3.31 14.65 11.19
N LYS A 436 2.34 15.12 10.42
CA LYS A 436 2.33 16.48 9.93
C LYS A 436 2.21 17.48 11.08
N LEU A 437 3.17 18.38 11.18
CA LEU A 437 3.19 19.48 12.13
C LEU A 437 2.56 20.73 11.53
N TRP A 438 2.83 21.01 10.25
CA TRP A 438 2.30 22.18 9.55
C TRP A 438 2.18 21.93 8.04
N ASP A 439 1.17 22.54 7.42
CA ASP A 439 0.88 22.38 5.99
C ASP A 439 0.78 23.70 5.22
N TRP A 440 1.43 24.75 5.73
CA TRP A 440 1.53 26.05 5.08
C TRP A 440 0.18 26.77 4.90
N GLY A 441 -0.78 26.47 5.77
CA GLY A 441 -2.13 27.06 5.73
C GLY A 441 -2.96 26.65 4.51
N ARG A 442 -2.57 25.57 3.83
CA ARG A 442 -3.21 25.11 2.58
C ARG A 442 -4.40 24.21 2.86
N LEU A 443 -5.35 24.21 1.93
CA LEU A 443 -6.44 23.25 1.87
C LEU A 443 -6.02 22.02 1.06
N GLY A 444 -6.63 20.88 1.37
CA GLY A 444 -6.58 19.66 0.58
C GLY A 444 -7.26 19.84 -0.79
N LEU A 445 -7.14 18.81 -1.64
CA LEU A 445 -7.88 18.75 -2.90
C LEU A 445 -9.40 18.66 -2.70
N ASP A 446 -9.82 18.26 -1.50
CA ASP A 446 -11.21 18.25 -1.01
C ASP A 446 -11.69 19.63 -0.51
N GLY A 447 -10.81 20.64 -0.50
CA GLY A 447 -11.12 21.98 0.02
C GLY A 447 -11.13 22.08 1.55
N LEU A 448 -10.75 21.03 2.29
CA LEU A 448 -10.68 21.04 3.75
C LEU A 448 -9.24 21.22 4.24
N PRO A 449 -9.01 21.78 5.44
CA PRO A 449 -7.67 21.76 6.04
C PRO A 449 -7.16 20.31 6.14
N ARG A 450 -5.93 20.08 5.68
CA ARG A 450 -5.35 18.73 5.80
C ARG A 450 -5.05 18.44 7.28
N PRO A 451 -5.20 17.17 7.73
CA PRO A 451 -4.91 16.81 9.12
C PRO A 451 -3.47 17.15 9.52
N VAL A 452 -3.33 17.70 10.72
CA VAL A 452 -2.08 17.89 11.45
C VAL A 452 -2.13 17.06 12.74
N HIS A 453 -0.99 16.54 13.17
CA HIS A 453 -0.86 15.59 14.27
C HIS A 453 0.13 16.12 15.31
N LEU A 454 -0.03 17.38 15.73
CA LEU A 454 0.90 18.03 16.67
C LEU A 454 1.08 17.27 17.98
N GLN A 455 0.00 16.68 18.52
CA GLN A 455 0.05 15.87 19.75
C GLN A 455 0.90 14.61 19.61
N HIS A 456 0.90 13.97 18.44
CA HIS A 456 1.80 12.85 18.17
C HIS A 456 3.23 13.36 17.91
N GLY A 457 3.36 14.42 17.13
CA GLY A 457 4.63 15.03 16.76
C GLY A 457 5.47 15.48 17.96
N GLU A 458 4.89 16.22 18.90
CA GLU A 458 5.61 16.73 20.08
C GLU A 458 6.24 15.64 20.95
N GLN A 459 5.71 14.41 20.89
CA GLN A 459 6.18 13.26 21.67
C GLN A 459 7.38 12.55 21.03
N VAL A 460 7.68 12.84 19.76
CA VAL A 460 8.68 12.10 18.97
C VAL A 460 9.77 12.97 18.38
N ILE A 461 9.65 14.30 18.45
CA ILE A 461 10.70 15.21 17.98
C ILE A 461 11.98 15.00 18.81
N ASP A 462 13.06 14.71 18.11
CA ASP A 462 14.40 14.65 18.68
C ASP A 462 15.05 16.03 18.64
N TRP A 463 14.92 16.77 19.75
CA TRP A 463 15.40 18.15 19.89
C TRP A 463 16.92 18.28 19.90
N GLN A 464 17.68 17.17 19.93
CA GLN A 464 19.14 17.19 19.85
C GLN A 464 19.63 17.39 18.41
N ARG A 465 18.75 17.23 17.41
CA ARG A 465 19.07 17.37 15.97
C ARG A 465 19.03 18.83 15.54
N ASP A 466 19.93 19.61 16.12
CA ASP A 466 20.08 21.03 15.84
C ASP A 466 20.93 21.30 14.58
N THR A 467 21.22 22.58 14.27
CA THR A 467 21.95 22.96 13.06
C THR A 467 23.29 22.26 12.94
N GLN A 468 24.10 22.24 14.00
CA GLN A 468 25.44 21.66 13.94
C GLN A 468 25.34 20.14 13.78
N TRP A 469 24.51 19.50 14.60
CA TRP A 469 24.38 18.04 14.57
C TRP A 469 23.86 17.54 13.22
N VAL A 470 22.87 18.22 12.63
CA VAL A 470 22.30 17.86 11.32
C VAL A 470 23.34 17.97 10.20
N ASN A 471 24.09 19.08 10.15
CA ASN A 471 25.12 19.23 9.12
C ASN A 471 26.22 18.18 9.27
N ASP A 472 26.60 17.85 10.50
CA ASP A 472 27.63 16.87 10.76
C ASP A 472 27.17 15.45 10.47
N ASN A 473 25.89 15.10 10.66
CA ASN A 473 25.43 13.70 10.71
C ASN A 473 24.39 13.32 9.66
N LEU A 474 23.72 14.26 9.00
CA LEU A 474 22.60 13.97 8.10
C LEU A 474 22.77 14.53 6.68
N VAL A 475 23.52 15.62 6.51
CA VAL A 475 23.71 16.27 5.21
C VAL A 475 24.94 15.67 4.52
N ASN A 476 24.77 15.09 3.33
CA ASN A 476 25.86 14.60 2.48
C ASN A 476 26.91 13.78 3.26
N ARG A 477 26.45 12.83 4.08
CA ARG A 477 27.30 11.87 4.79
C ARG A 477 27.92 10.88 3.81
N ILE A 478 28.90 11.37 3.07
CA ILE A 478 29.61 10.65 2.04
C ILE A 478 30.91 10.12 2.64
N GLU A 479 31.08 8.81 2.56
CA GLU A 479 32.27 8.10 2.98
C GLU A 479 33.01 7.60 1.73
N PRO A 480 34.30 7.95 1.55
CA PRO A 480 35.09 7.41 0.46
C PRO A 480 35.28 5.90 0.65
N VAL A 481 35.05 5.13 -0.39
CA VAL A 481 35.21 3.66 -0.41
C VAL A 481 36.53 3.30 -1.09
N ALA A 482 36.76 3.82 -2.30
CA ALA A 482 37.97 3.59 -3.08
C ALA A 482 38.16 4.70 -4.12
N GLU A 483 39.36 4.84 -4.67
CA GLU A 483 39.65 5.76 -5.77
C GLU A 483 40.76 5.23 -6.67
N GLY A 484 40.82 5.75 -7.90
CA GLY A 484 41.85 5.44 -8.88
C GLY A 484 41.94 6.51 -9.96
N GLU A 485 42.74 6.27 -11.00
CA GLU A 485 42.89 7.25 -12.09
C GLU A 485 41.55 7.43 -12.83
N GLY A 486 40.95 8.60 -12.65
CA GLY A 486 39.68 8.98 -13.30
C GLY A 486 38.41 8.48 -12.61
N TRP A 487 38.49 7.85 -11.43
CA TRP A 487 37.29 7.42 -10.69
C TRP A 487 37.45 7.51 -9.18
N ARG A 488 36.33 7.71 -8.50
CA ARG A 488 36.16 7.56 -7.06
C ARG A 488 34.88 6.77 -6.80
N GLU A 489 34.87 6.01 -5.72
CA GLU A 489 33.72 5.29 -5.19
C GLU A 489 33.41 5.86 -3.82
N GLU A 490 32.15 6.22 -3.64
CA GLU A 490 31.63 6.91 -2.47
C GLU A 490 30.42 6.13 -1.98
N ARG A 491 30.30 5.98 -0.66
CA ARG A 491 29.15 5.43 0.01
C ARG A 491 28.42 6.53 0.74
N THR A 492 27.11 6.55 0.63
CA THR A 492 26.22 7.44 1.39
C THR A 492 24.95 6.67 1.72
N GLY A 493 24.11 7.15 2.64
CA GLY A 493 22.80 6.54 2.87
C GLY A 493 22.64 5.57 4.02
N MET A 494 23.51 5.58 5.04
CA MET A 494 23.28 4.75 6.23
C MET A 494 23.57 5.52 7.51
N HIS A 495 22.52 6.12 8.08
CA HIS A 495 22.51 6.47 9.50
C HIS A 495 22.50 5.19 10.34
N GLU A 496 23.09 5.18 11.54
CA GLU A 496 23.19 3.97 12.38
C GLU A 496 21.84 3.36 12.80
N ARG A 497 20.76 4.14 12.65
CA ARG A 497 19.37 3.70 12.90
C ARG A 497 18.65 3.20 11.66
N GLU A 498 19.16 3.51 10.47
CA GLU A 498 18.66 2.99 9.19
C GLU A 498 19.15 1.54 8.98
N PHE A 499 18.45 0.78 8.14
CA PHE A 499 18.73 -0.65 7.95
C PHE A 499 18.75 -1.10 6.49
N TYR A 500 18.57 -0.18 5.54
CA TYR A 500 18.37 -0.45 4.12
C TYR A 500 19.62 -0.21 3.26
#